data_AF-A0A5Q0Q679-F1
#
_entry.id   AF-A0A5Q0Q679-F1
#
_cell.length_a   1.000
_cell.length_b   1.000
_cell.length_c   1.000
_cell.angle_alpha   90.00
_cell.angle_beta   90.00
_cell.angle_gamma   90.00
#
_symmetry.space_group_name_H-M   'P 1'
#
loop_
_entity.id
_entity.type
_entity.pdbx_description
1 polymer ?
#
loop_
_entity_poly.entity_id
_entity_poly.type
_entity_poly.pdbx_seq_one_letter_code
_entity_poly.pdbx_strand_id
1 'polypeptide(L)'
;MQDSKKMLAYVSLILNLTYYGYWIYCGQFFTSFEAAKEQFSKIPIFGHFYWDIIFFIATLFSLIVFSRRNGVLNKLFVVLQTLFAFGYLWSNL
;
A
#
# COMPACT_ATOMS: atom_id res chain seq x y z
N MET A 1 10.45 -21.31 -7.60
CA MET A 1 9.72 -20.16 -8.22
C MET A 1 8.38 -19.83 -7.56
N GLN A 2 7.61 -20.80 -7.04
CA GLN A 2 6.29 -20.52 -6.45
C GLN A 2 6.38 -19.75 -5.12
N ASP A 3 7.46 -19.91 -4.36
CA ASP A 3 7.64 -19.25 -3.06
C ASP A 3 8.11 -17.80 -3.20
N SER A 4 8.93 -17.49 -4.21
CA SER A 4 9.34 -16.10 -4.50
C SER A 4 8.14 -15.20 -4.83
N LYS A 5 7.15 -15.72 -5.57
CA LYS A 5 5.89 -14.99 -5.87
C LYS A 5 5.06 -14.74 -4.62
N LYS A 6 5.02 -15.70 -3.68
CA LYS A 6 4.35 -15.52 -2.38
C LYS A 6 5.05 -14.46 -1.57
N MET A 7 6.37 -14.60 -1.43
CA MET A 7 7.18 -13.68 -0.66
C MET A 7 6.98 -12.24 -1.14
N LEU A 8 7.04 -12.02 -2.45
CA LEU A 8 6.79 -10.70 -3.05
C LEU A 8 5.39 -10.16 -2.74
N ALA A 9 4.35 -11.00 -2.79
CA ALA A 9 2.98 -10.59 -2.48
C ALA A 9 2.80 -10.17 -1.01
N TYR A 10 3.40 -10.92 -0.07
CA TYR A 10 3.38 -10.60 1.35
C TYR A 10 4.25 -9.38 1.69
N VAL A 11 5.42 -9.23 1.07
CA VAL A 11 6.25 -8.04 1.21
C VAL A 11 5.50 -6.80 0.72
N SER A 12 4.84 -6.89 -0.43
CA SER A 12 3.96 -5.83 -0.95
C SER A 12 2.84 -5.46 0.04
N LEU A 13 2.20 -6.47 0.65
CA LEU A 13 1.17 -6.25 1.67
C LEU A 13 1.72 -5.49 2.89
N ILE A 14 2.89 -5.91 3.40
CA ILE A 14 3.53 -5.24 4.54
C ILE A 14 3.91 -3.80 4.18
N LEU A 15 4.47 -3.57 2.98
CA LEU A 15 4.83 -2.24 2.52
C LEU A 15 3.62 -1.31 2.44
N ASN A 16 2.50 -1.78 1.89
CA ASN A 16 1.27 -1.00 1.84
C ASN A 16 0.69 -0.72 3.24
N LEU A 17 0.72 -1.70 4.14
CA LEU A 17 0.31 -1.49 5.52
C LEU A 17 1.16 -0.41 6.21
N THR A 18 2.47 -0.41 5.98
CA THR A 18 3.37 0.62 6.50
C THR A 18 3.09 1.99 5.88
N TYR A 19 2.90 2.06 4.56
CA TYR A 19 2.58 3.30 3.84
C TYR A 19 1.31 3.95 4.39
N TYR A 20 0.19 3.23 4.35
CA TYR A 20 -1.10 3.76 4.79
C TYR A 20 -1.17 3.92 6.31
N GLY A 21 -0.52 3.05 7.07
CA GLY A 21 -0.40 3.19 8.52
C GLY A 21 0.33 4.47 8.90
N TYR A 22 1.42 4.80 8.19
CA TYR A 22 2.14 6.04 8.42
C TYR A 22 1.34 7.28 7.97
N TRP A 23 0.59 7.17 6.86
CA TRP A 23 -0.32 8.25 6.44
C TRP A 23 -1.40 8.54 7.49
N ILE A 24 -2.04 7.50 8.03
CA ILE A 24 -3.05 7.62 9.10
C ILE A 24 -2.42 8.20 10.36
N TYR A 25 -1.23 7.74 10.74
CA TYR A 25 -0.47 8.30 11.86
C TYR A 25 -0.26 9.81 11.65
N CYS A 26 0.30 10.24 10.52
CA CYS A 26 0.45 11.67 10.23
C CYS A 26 -0.89 12.42 10.27
N GLY A 27 -1.97 11.85 9.75
CA GLY A 27 -3.30 12.46 9.80
C GLY A 27 -3.89 12.62 11.21
N GLN A 28 -3.47 11.81 12.18
CA GLN A 28 -3.93 11.91 13.58
C GLN A 28 -3.13 12.91 14.41
N PHE A 29 -1.84 13.09 14.11
CA PHE A 29 -0.93 13.91 14.91
C PHE A 29 -0.80 15.36 14.42
N PHE A 30 -1.21 15.67 13.18
CA PHE A 30 -1.13 17.01 12.61
C PHE A 30 -2.52 17.56 12.30
N THR A 31 -2.79 18.81 12.69
CA THR A 31 -4.12 19.42 12.62
C THR A 31 -4.49 19.98 11.24
N SER A 32 -3.52 20.12 10.33
CA SER A 32 -3.76 20.53 8.95
C SER A 32 -3.30 19.45 7.96
N PHE A 33 -4.04 19.34 6.86
CA PHE A 33 -3.70 18.42 5.76
C PHE A 33 -2.28 18.66 5.22
N GLU A 34 -1.90 19.94 5.05
CA GLU A 34 -0.57 20.31 4.58
C GLU A 34 0.54 19.87 5.54
N ALA A 35 0.35 20.03 6.86
CA ALA A 35 1.34 19.59 7.84
C ALA A 35 1.47 18.06 7.89
N ALA A 36 0.35 17.34 7.78
CA ALA A 36 0.37 15.88 7.69
C ALA A 36 1.08 15.40 6.41
N LYS A 37 0.81 16.04 5.27
CA LYS A 37 1.43 15.73 3.98
C LYS A 37 2.93 16.04 3.98
N GLU A 38 3.33 17.19 4.51
CA GLU A 38 4.74 17.56 4.67
C GLU A 38 5.46 16.53 5.52
N GLN A 39 4.91 16.16 6.68
CA GLN A 39 5.52 15.15 7.55
C GLN A 39 5.60 13.78 6.85
N PHE A 40 4.57 13.39 6.10
CA PHE A 40 4.58 12.14 5.36
C PHE A 40 5.69 12.10 4.31
N SER A 41 5.87 13.20 3.58
CA SER A 41 6.89 13.35 2.54
C SER A 41 8.33 13.42 3.07
N LYS A 42 8.54 13.59 4.39
CA LYS A 42 9.88 13.51 4.99
C LYS A 42 10.47 12.11 4.95
N ILE A 43 9.64 11.08 4.80
CA ILE A 43 10.14 9.73 4.58
C ILE A 43 10.50 9.59 3.09
N PRO A 44 11.76 9.29 2.71
CA PRO A 44 12.21 9.31 1.31
C PRO A 44 11.48 8.34 0.35
N ILE A 45 10.80 7.34 0.91
CA ILE A 45 10.02 6.36 0.16
C ILE A 45 8.54 6.75 0.06
N PHE A 46 8.08 7.78 0.77
CA PHE A 46 6.67 8.20 0.87
C PHE A 46 6.50 9.62 0.33
N GLY A 47 5.31 9.94 -0.18
CA GLY A 47 5.01 11.28 -0.69
C GLY A 47 5.72 11.66 -2.00
N HIS A 48 6.37 10.70 -2.67
CA HIS A 48 6.97 10.86 -3.98
C HIS A 48 6.23 10.01 -5.02
N PHE A 49 5.83 10.65 -6.13
CA PHE A 49 5.06 10.02 -7.21
C PHE A 49 5.66 8.72 -7.74
N TYR A 50 6.98 8.64 -7.90
CA TYR A 50 7.65 7.43 -8.39
C TYR A 50 7.47 6.23 -7.44
N TRP A 51 7.49 6.47 -6.13
CA TRP A 51 7.27 5.43 -5.13
C TRP A 51 5.82 5.00 -5.09
N ASP A 52 4.88 5.93 -5.25
CA ASP A 52 3.45 5.62 -5.35
C ASP A 52 3.16 4.70 -6.55
N ILE A 53 3.81 4.91 -7.70
CA ILE A 53 3.72 4.00 -8.86
C ILE A 53 4.26 2.61 -8.50
N ILE A 54 5.43 2.54 -7.86
CA ILE A 54 6.04 1.27 -7.47
C ILE A 54 5.12 0.50 -6.51
N PHE A 55 4.56 1.17 -5.51
CA PHE A 55 3.62 0.55 -4.58
C PHE A 55 2.32 0.13 -5.26
N PHE A 56 1.79 0.94 -6.19
CA PHE A 56 0.62 0.57 -6.97
C PHE A 56 0.86 -0.70 -7.80
N ILE A 57 1.98 -0.79 -8.52
CA ILE A 57 2.35 -1.98 -9.29
C ILE A 57 2.52 -3.20 -8.35
N ALA A 58 3.20 -3.03 -7.22
CA ALA A 58 3.36 -4.08 -6.21
C ALA A 58 2.00 -4.55 -5.64
N THR A 59 1.06 -3.62 -5.48
CA THR A 59 -0.33 -3.89 -5.04
C THR A 59 -1.05 -4.78 -6.05
N LEU A 60 -0.98 -4.44 -7.34
CA LEU A 60 -1.59 -5.22 -8.43
C LEU A 60 -1.01 -6.63 -8.50
N PHE A 61 0.32 -6.78 -8.39
CA PHE A 61 0.96 -8.09 -8.35
C PHE A 61 0.49 -8.92 -7.15
N SER A 62 0.40 -8.30 -5.97
CA SER A 62 -0.08 -8.97 -4.76
C SER A 62 -1.54 -9.44 -4.91
N LEU A 63 -2.39 -8.61 -5.51
CA LEU A 63 -3.78 -8.92 -5.86
C LEU A 63 -3.89 -10.18 -6.75
N ILE A 64 -3.09 -10.25 -7.81
CA ILE A 64 -3.05 -11.41 -8.73
C ILE A 64 -2.60 -12.67 -7.98
N VAL A 65 -1.62 -12.56 -7.09
CA VAL A 65 -1.09 -13.71 -6.34
C VAL A 65 -2.10 -14.21 -5.30
N PHE A 66 -2.76 -13.33 -4.57
CA PHE A 66 -3.75 -13.71 -3.54
C PHE A 66 -5.07 -14.20 -4.15
N SER A 67 -5.54 -13.60 -5.24
CA SER A 67 -6.79 -14.02 -5.90
C SER A 67 -6.75 -15.45 -6.44
N ARG A 68 -5.57 -15.94 -6.84
CA ARG A 68 -5.36 -17.31 -7.33
C ARG A 68 -5.26 -18.35 -6.21
N ARG A 69 -5.35 -17.96 -4.94
CA ARG A 69 -5.15 -18.84 -3.79
C ARG A 69 -6.46 -19.04 -3.03
N ASN A 70 -6.74 -20.29 -2.69
CA ASN A 70 -7.84 -20.63 -1.80
C ASN A 70 -7.49 -20.31 -0.34
N GLY A 71 -8.50 -19.92 0.45
CA GLY A 71 -8.35 -19.61 1.88
C GLY A 71 -8.93 -18.26 2.27
N VAL A 72 -9.53 -18.18 3.46
CA VAL A 72 -10.21 -16.97 3.96
C VAL A 72 -9.23 -15.79 4.07
N LEU A 73 -8.00 -16.04 4.57
CA LEU A 73 -6.98 -14.99 4.69
C LEU A 73 -6.59 -14.37 3.35
N ASN A 74 -6.45 -15.18 2.29
CA ASN A 74 -6.14 -14.66 0.96
C ASN A 74 -7.25 -13.75 0.42
N LYS A 75 -8.52 -14.07 0.70
CA LYS A 75 -9.66 -13.21 0.33
C LYS A 75 -9.63 -11.88 1.08
N LEU A 76 -9.29 -11.89 2.37
CA LEU A 76 -9.12 -10.67 3.16
C LEU A 76 -7.99 -9.81 2.61
N PHE A 77 -6.85 -10.41 2.25
CA PHE A 77 -5.74 -9.68 1.66
C PHE A 77 -6.08 -9.11 0.28
N VAL A 78 -6.87 -9.82 -0.53
CA VAL A 78 -7.42 -9.27 -1.79
C VAL A 78 -8.21 -7.98 -1.51
N VAL A 79 -9.13 -8.02 -0.55
CA VAL A 79 -9.93 -6.83 -0.17
C VAL A 79 -9.03 -5.68 0.29
N LEU A 80 -8.07 -5.95 1.17
CA LEU A 80 -7.13 -4.92 1.64
C LEU A 80 -6.29 -4.32 0.51
N GLN A 81 -5.74 -5.16 -0.38
CA GLN A 81 -4.97 -4.69 -1.52
C GLN A 81 -5.83 -3.88 -2.50
N THR A 82 -7.10 -4.24 -2.69
CA THR A 82 -8.04 -3.44 -3.47
C THR A 82 -8.26 -2.07 -2.84
N LEU A 83 -8.43 -1.98 -1.52
CA LEU A 83 -8.54 -0.69 -0.82
C LEU A 83 -7.28 0.17 -0.99
N PHE A 84 -6.09 -0.44 -0.90
CA PHE A 84 -4.83 0.27 -1.17
C PHE A 84 -4.74 0.75 -2.62
N ALA A 85 -5.13 -0.07 -3.60
CA ALA A 85 -5.15 0.35 -5.01
C ALA A 85 -6.08 1.56 -5.23
N PHE A 86 -7.27 1.56 -4.63
CA PHE A 86 -8.17 2.72 -4.68
C PHE A 86 -7.58 3.95 -4.00
N GLY A 87 -6.89 3.79 -2.87
CA GLY A 87 -6.22 4.90 -2.18
C GLY A 87 -5.16 5.57 -3.06
N TYR A 88 -4.37 4.78 -3.81
CA TYR A 88 -3.36 5.32 -4.72
C TYR A 88 -3.98 6.09 -5.89
N LEU A 89 -5.07 5.57 -6.46
CA LEU A 89 -5.80 6.25 -7.53
C LEU A 89 -6.41 7.57 -7.06
N TRP A 90 -7.03 7.58 -5.87
CA TRP A 90 -7.63 8.78 -5.30
C TRP A 90 -6.61 9.86 -4.97
N SER A 91 -5.45 9.49 -4.41
CA SER A 91 -4.39 10.45 -4.06
C SER A 91 -3.73 11.12 -5.27
N ASN A 92 -3.90 10.58 -6.48
CA ASN A 92 -3.26 11.04 -7.71
C ASN A 92 -4.25 11.58 -8.76
N LEU A 93 -5.55 11.63 -8.42
CA LEU A 93 -6.63 12.26 -9.21
C LEU A 93 -6.81 13.72 -8.77
#